data_AF-A0A392UDW1-F1
#
_entry.id   AF-A0A392UDW1-F1
#
_cell.length_a   1.000
_cell.length_b   1.000
_cell.length_c   1.000
_cell.angle_alpha   90.00
_cell.angle_beta   90.00
_cell.angle_gamma   90.00
#
_symmetry.space_group_name_H-M   'P 1'
#
loop_
_entity.id
_entity.type
_entity.pdbx_description
1 polymer ?
#
loop_
_entity_poly.entity_id
_entity_poly.type
_entity_poly.pdbx_seq_one_letter_code
_entity_poly.pdbx_strand_id
1 'polypeptide(L)' 'DEGSGDLKAGHAEERKSFKEELGKLKSAMAPAEGEPESVRGLTTRVELVERIQKLGNDI' A
#
# COMPACT_ATOMS: atom_id res chain seq x y z
N ASP A 1 -16.26 12.46 -36.05
CA ASP A 1 -16.05 12.89 -34.65
C ASP A 1 -16.40 11.79 -33.63
N GLU A 2 -17.06 10.69 -34.01
CA GLU A 2 -17.60 9.71 -33.05
C GLU A 2 -16.57 8.84 -32.31
N GLY A 3 -15.31 8.74 -32.77
CA GLY A 3 -14.27 7.94 -32.11
C GLY A 3 -13.64 8.57 -30.85
N SER A 4 -13.90 9.85 -30.57
CA SER A 4 -13.32 10.57 -29.41
C SER A 4 -14.07 10.29 -28.10
N GLY A 5 -15.36 9.95 -28.18
CA GLY A 5 -16.21 9.69 -27.02
C GLY A 5 -15.87 8.37 -26.31
N ASP A 6 -15.69 7.29 -27.07
CA ASP A 6 -15.45 5.95 -26.54
C ASP A 6 -14.09 5.84 -25.83
N LEU A 7 -13.05 6.47 -26.38
CA LEU A 7 -11.73 6.54 -25.75
C LEU A 7 -11.77 7.27 -24.41
N LYS A 8 -12.59 8.33 -24.32
CA LYS A 8 -12.76 9.11 -23.09
C LYS A 8 -13.54 8.34 -22.02
N ALA A 9 -14.53 7.55 -22.42
CA ALA A 9 -15.28 6.66 -21.54
C ALA A 9 -14.39 5.54 -20.99
N GLY A 10 -13.60 4.87 -21.85
CA GLY A 10 -12.66 3.83 -21.43
C GLY A 10 -11.62 4.35 -20.42
N HIS A 11 -11.05 5.53 -20.67
CA HIS A 11 -10.09 6.14 -19.76
C HIS A 11 -10.71 6.62 -18.43
N ALA A 12 -12.02 6.90 -18.40
CA ALA A 12 -12.73 7.19 -17.15
C ALA A 12 -12.97 5.90 -16.34
N GLU A 13 -13.29 4.81 -17.01
CA GLU A 13 -13.51 3.50 -16.38
C GLU A 13 -12.20 2.91 -15.81
N GLU A 14 -11.10 2.94 -16.56
CA GLU A 14 -9.78 2.52 -16.08
C GLU A 14 -9.36 3.32 -14.84
N ARG A 15 -9.55 4.64 -14.84
CA ARG A 15 -9.23 5.47 -13.66
C ARG A 15 -10.08 5.14 -12.44
N LYS A 16 -11.35 4.77 -12.64
CA LYS A 16 -12.22 4.30 -11.56
C LYS A 16 -11.72 2.97 -10.99
N SER A 17 -11.41 2.01 -11.87
CA SER A 17 -10.86 0.71 -11.49
C SER A 17 -9.56 0.85 -10.71
N PHE A 18 -8.62 1.64 -11.22
CA PHE A 18 -7.34 1.91 -10.56
C PHE A 18 -7.51 2.50 -9.16
N LYS A 19 -8.44 3.45 -8.99
CA LYS A 19 -8.73 4.03 -7.67
C LYS A 19 -9.30 3.00 -6.69
N GLU A 20 -10.12 2.07 -7.18
CA GLU A 20 -10.68 0.99 -6.38
C GLU A 20 -9.59 -0.01 -5.95
N GLU A 21 -8.75 -0.47 -6.89
CA GLU A 21 -7.63 -1.36 -6.60
C GLU A 21 -6.62 -0.74 -5.64
N LEU A 22 -6.30 0.54 -5.82
CA LEU A 22 -5.44 1.28 -4.90
C LEU A 22 -6.04 1.36 -3.49
N GLY A 23 -7.37 1.51 -3.38
CA GLY A 23 -8.08 1.46 -2.10
C GLY A 23 -7.95 0.10 -1.42
N LYS A 24 -8.17 -0.99 -2.17
CA LYS A 24 -8.00 -2.37 -1.68
C LYS A 24 -6.56 -2.62 -1.22
N LEU A 25 -5.57 -2.20 -2.00
CA LEU A 25 -4.16 -2.33 -1.65
C LEU A 25 -3.82 -1.59 -0.36
N LYS A 26 -4.30 -0.35 -0.20
CA LYS A 26 -4.09 0.42 1.04
C LYS A 26 -4.70 -0.27 2.26
N SER A 27 -5.89 -0.85 2.12
CA SER A 27 -6.52 -1.62 3.20
C SER A 27 -5.72 -2.89 3.52
N ALA A 28 -5.18 -3.57 2.50
CA ALA A 28 -4.37 -4.77 2.67
C ALA A 28 -2.99 -4.48 3.30
N MET A 29 -2.45 -3.27 3.07
CA MET A 29 -1.21 -2.78 3.67
C MET A 29 -1.42 -2.08 5.03
N ALA A 30 -2.66 -2.06 5.54
CA ALA A 30 -2.91 -1.52 6.87
C ALA A 30 -2.20 -2.39 7.93
N PRO A 31 -1.67 -1.79 9.01
CA PRO A 31 -1.07 -2.54 10.10
C PRO A 31 -2.03 -3.58 10.67
N ALA A 32 -1.51 -4.75 11.05
CA ALA A 32 -2.31 -5.78 11.69
C ALA A 32 -2.77 -5.34 13.09
N GLU A 33 -3.88 -5.91 13.58
CA GLU A 33 -4.31 -5.69 14.96
C GLU A 33 -3.21 -6.14 15.93
N GLY A 34 -2.85 -5.26 16.87
CA GLY A 34 -1.76 -5.51 17.81
C GLY A 34 -0.35 -5.32 17.24
N GLU A 35 -0.20 -4.90 15.98
CA GLU A 35 1.10 -4.56 15.40
C GLU A 35 1.74 -3.38 16.17
N PRO A 36 2.94 -3.58 16.76
CA PRO A 36 3.63 -2.52 17.47
C PRO A 36 3.92 -1.32 16.57
N GLU A 37 3.72 -0.11 17.08
CA GLU A 37 4.01 1.11 16.32
C GLU A 37 5.48 1.19 15.87
N SER A 38 6.38 0.59 16.66
CA SER A 38 7.82 0.51 16.38
C SER A 38 8.20 -0.33 15.17
N VAL A 39 7.27 -1.16 14.65
CA VAL A 39 7.47 -1.99 13.46
C VAL A 39 6.58 -1.58 12.29
N ARG A 40 5.74 -0.54 12.46
CA ARG A 40 4.95 0.01 11.36
C ARG A 40 5.87 0.63 10.31
N GLY A 41 5.58 0.37 9.04
CA GLY A 41 6.34 0.92 7.92
C GLY A 41 7.62 0.17 7.57
N LEU A 42 7.91 -0.95 8.25
CA LEU A 42 8.97 -1.86 7.82
C LEU A 42 8.43 -2.66 6.63
N THR A 43 8.88 -2.30 5.44
CA THR A 43 8.40 -2.88 4.17
C THR A 43 9.31 -4.01 3.69
N THR A 44 10.49 -4.15 4.29
CA THR A 44 11.47 -5.18 3.95
C THR A 44 11.89 -6.00 5.18
N ARG A 45 12.34 -7.23 4.91
CA ARG A 45 12.91 -8.11 5.95
C ARG A 45 14.15 -7.51 6.61
N VAL A 46 14.94 -6.74 5.86
CA VAL A 46 16.16 -6.08 6.35
C VAL A 46 15.82 -5.05 7.43
N GLU A 47 14.85 -4.17 7.16
CA GLU A 47 14.41 -3.15 8.12
C GLU A 47 13.89 -3.77 9.43
N LEU A 48 13.20 -4.91 9.36
CA LEU A 48 12.76 -5.68 10.53
C LEU A 48 13.93 -6.25 11.34
N VAL A 49 14.90 -6.87 10.67
CA VAL A 49 16.07 -7.45 11.33
C VAL A 49 16.93 -6.37 12.01
N GLU A 50 17.08 -5.21 11.38
CA GLU A 50 17.77 -4.06 12.01
C GLU A 50 17.00 -3.54 13.23
N ARG A 51 15.68 -3.39 13.13
CA ARG A 51 14.86 -2.91 14.25
C ARG A 51 14.92 -3.84 15.46
N ILE A 52 14.87 -5.16 15.24
CA ILE A 52 14.98 -6.18 16.28
C ILE A 52 16.35 -6.11 16.98
N GLN A 53 17.44 -5.99 16.21
CA GLN A 53 18.78 -5.86 16.78
C GLN A 53 18.90 -4.62 17.68
N LYS A 54 18.36 -3.48 17.25
CA LYS A 54 18.38 -2.25 18.05
C LYS A 54 17.62 -2.42 19.37
N LEU A 55 16.43 -3.03 19.34
CA LEU A 55 15.67 -3.33 20.56
C LEU A 55 16.42 -4.26 21.51
N GLY A 56 17.13 -5.26 20.99
CA GLY A 56 17.91 -6.20 21.80
C GLY A 56 19.14 -5.57 22.45
N ASN A 57 19.69 -4.51 21.87
CA ASN A 57 20.84 -3.77 22.40
C ASN A 57 20.43 -2.65 23.39
N ASP A 58 19.16 -2.27 23.40
CA ASP A 58 18.58 -1.24 24.29
C ASP A 58 18.12 -1.84 25.65
N ILE A 59 18.43 -3.13 25.95
CA ILE A 59 18.15 -3.84 27.22
C ILE A 59 19.42 -3.99 28.06
#